data_AF-A0A960KGW4-F1
#
_entry.id   AF-A0A960KGW4-F1
#
_cell.length_a   1.000
_cell.length_b   1.000
_cell.length_c   1.000
_cell.angle_alpha   90.00
_cell.angle_beta   90.00
_cell.angle_gamma   90.00
#
_symmetry.space_group_name_H-M   'P 1'
#
loop_
_entity.id
_entity.type
_entity.pdbx_description
1 polymer ?
#
loop_
_entity_poly.entity_id
_entity_poly.type
_entity_poly.pdbx_seq_one_letter_code
_entity_poly.pdbx_strand_id
1 'polypeptide(L)'
;MWASIHDWAVIVLRWLHLITAITWIGNSFLFNWMDRRFNRREERTDEGYLGELWMVHGGGFYQVNKLKMGPVSVPSGEMLHWFKWEAGITWLSGFLLLILVFYASGVTFLVDPGSDTSLGGAVFVGLFALFGSWLAYDAIWESPLAHKAKWGHVATVLLACVVAYGLCQYFSGRAAYIHMGAVIGTWMAANVWMRIIPRQVKMVAAMEKGESVNPHWSGNAKNRSVHNNYFTLPLIFIMMSNHFPSTYGHKLNWVILILIGISGAAIRHYFNVRHQHASIGATWLPAAACFLVVFWMTAERNVDTEKPAVEAAELFVVNPETAATISGSVLYEGEPIKRGSISLPQECGSHARKIPAQSTIVVDGKVANALVYVSHGLEGKQFAMPSEVVEVDQEGCMYHPHVMGVRTHQEVAFLNSDDVLHNVRADAELNQSFNISMPNKDSRMTKSFGKAEVAVHVKCNLHPWMGAYIGVFDHPYFAVTDETGAFELTSLPPGTYELTVWHETLGTTQQTVTVSERDEVHTHFTLTHN
;
A
#
# COMPACT_ATOMS: atom_id res chain seq x y z
N MET A 1 -25.24 3.57 17.26
CA MET A 1 -24.95 4.97 17.64
C MET A 1 -23.46 5.28 17.55
N TRP A 2 -22.58 4.63 18.32
CA TRP A 2 -21.12 4.88 18.25
C TRP A 2 -20.49 4.66 16.88
N ALA A 3 -20.81 3.55 16.21
CA ALA A 3 -20.30 3.30 14.85
C ALA A 3 -20.77 4.37 13.85
N SER A 4 -22.05 4.74 13.89
CA SER A 4 -22.58 5.84 13.08
C SER A 4 -21.89 7.18 13.37
N ILE A 5 -21.53 7.46 14.62
CA ILE A 5 -20.78 8.68 14.98
C ILE A 5 -19.37 8.64 14.38
N HIS A 6 -18.69 7.48 14.41
CA HIS A 6 -17.38 7.30 13.80
C HIS A 6 -17.45 7.51 12.28
N ASP A 7 -18.40 6.88 11.59
CA ASP A 7 -18.58 7.02 10.14
C ASP A 7 -18.81 8.49 9.74
N TRP A 8 -19.73 9.18 10.43
CA TRP A 8 -20.00 10.60 10.19
C TRP A 8 -18.78 11.48 10.51
N ALA A 9 -18.02 11.16 11.56
CA ALA A 9 -16.79 11.88 11.87
C ALA A 9 -15.74 11.71 10.77
N VAL A 10 -15.55 10.49 10.24
CA VAL A 10 -14.66 10.23 9.11
C VAL A 10 -15.10 10.99 7.86
N ILE A 11 -16.40 10.98 7.53
CA ILE A 11 -16.94 11.71 6.37
C ILE A 11 -16.69 13.21 6.51
N VAL A 12 -17.08 13.81 7.64
CA VAL A 12 -16.92 15.25 7.88
C VAL A 12 -15.45 15.66 7.87
N LEU A 13 -14.57 14.88 8.49
CA LEU A 13 -13.14 15.18 8.51
C LEU A 13 -12.50 15.01 7.13
N ARG A 14 -12.87 13.98 6.35
CA ARG A 14 -12.41 13.84 4.95
C ARG A 14 -12.84 15.04 4.11
N TRP A 15 -14.07 15.49 4.27
CA TRP A 15 -14.59 16.63 3.54
C TRP A 15 -13.85 17.92 3.89
N LEU A 16 -13.68 18.21 5.19
CA LEU A 16 -12.89 19.33 5.68
C LEU A 16 -11.43 19.27 5.18
N HIS A 17 -10.81 18.10 5.29
CA HIS A 17 -9.44 17.88 4.86
C HIS A 17 -9.27 18.18 3.37
N LEU A 18 -10.16 17.67 2.52
CA LEU A 18 -10.13 17.90 1.09
C LEU A 18 -10.29 19.38 0.74
N ILE A 19 -11.28 20.07 1.33
CA ILE A 19 -11.52 21.50 1.09
C ILE A 19 -10.27 22.30 1.44
N THR A 20 -9.73 22.10 2.64
CA THR A 20 -8.57 22.87 3.12
C THR A 20 -7.31 22.55 2.34
N ALA A 21 -7.10 21.30 1.94
CA ALA A 21 -5.98 20.88 1.11
C ALA A 21 -6.02 21.53 -0.28
N ILE A 22 -7.20 21.58 -0.91
CA ILE A 22 -7.40 22.26 -2.20
C ILE A 22 -7.07 23.74 -2.06
N THR A 23 -7.55 24.42 -1.03
CA THR A 23 -7.25 25.84 -0.79
C THR A 23 -5.74 26.05 -0.59
N TRP A 24 -5.10 25.22 0.24
CA TRP A 24 -3.67 25.36 0.53
C TRP A 24 -2.79 25.12 -0.69
N ILE A 25 -3.00 24.00 -1.38
CA ILE A 25 -2.23 23.63 -2.57
C ILE A 25 -2.52 24.60 -3.73
N GLY A 26 -3.79 24.99 -3.90
CA GLY A 26 -4.21 26.00 -4.87
C GLY A 26 -3.47 27.32 -4.67
N ASN A 27 -3.43 27.83 -3.44
CA ASN A 27 -2.68 29.03 -3.08
C ASN A 27 -1.18 28.87 -3.39
N SER A 28 -0.59 27.73 -3.05
CA SER A 28 0.81 27.44 -3.37
C SER A 28 1.07 27.51 -4.88
N PHE A 29 0.20 26.93 -5.72
CA PHE A 29 0.33 27.01 -7.16
C PHE A 29 0.15 28.43 -7.71
N LEU A 30 -0.83 29.18 -7.19
CA LEU A 30 -1.05 30.57 -7.56
C LEU A 30 0.17 31.44 -7.25
N PHE A 31 0.69 31.41 -6.03
CA PHE A 31 1.86 32.20 -5.65
C PHE A 31 3.11 31.83 -6.43
N ASN A 32 3.35 30.54 -6.68
CA ASN A 32 4.48 30.09 -7.50
C ASN A 32 4.34 30.51 -8.97
N TRP A 33 3.12 30.58 -9.50
CA TRP A 33 2.87 31.13 -10.83
C TRP A 33 3.11 32.63 -10.88
N MET A 34 2.57 33.39 -9.92
CA MET A 34 2.76 34.84 -9.81
C MET A 34 4.25 35.20 -9.73
N ASP A 35 5.01 34.49 -8.89
CA ASP A 35 6.44 34.70 -8.66
C ASP A 35 7.29 34.62 -9.93
N ARG A 36 6.79 33.98 -10.99
CA ARG A 36 7.47 33.83 -12.28
C ARG A 36 6.96 34.75 -13.38
N ARG A 37 5.86 35.46 -13.13
CA ARG A 37 5.18 36.32 -14.10
C ARG A 37 5.34 37.81 -13.79
N PHE A 38 5.94 38.16 -12.65
CA PHE A 38 6.31 39.54 -12.38
C PHE A 38 7.28 40.07 -13.43
N ASN A 39 6.89 41.16 -14.08
CA ASN A 39 7.72 41.87 -15.05
C ASN A 39 8.38 43.06 -14.34
N ARG A 40 9.70 43.17 -14.45
CA ARG A 40 10.41 44.33 -13.95
C ARG A 40 10.23 45.49 -14.94
N ARG A 41 9.78 46.64 -14.45
CA ARG A 41 9.82 47.89 -15.21
C ARG A 41 11.12 48.63 -14.92
N GLU A 42 11.93 48.86 -15.95
CA GLU A 42 13.23 49.53 -15.82
C GLU A 42 13.09 50.99 -15.33
N GLU A 43 11.97 51.62 -15.67
CA GLU A 43 11.64 53.00 -15.29
C GLU A 43 11.36 53.17 -13.78
N ARG A 44 11.08 52.09 -13.04
CA ARG A 44 10.83 52.14 -11.59
C ARG A 44 12.13 51.95 -10.81
N THR A 45 12.50 52.98 -10.05
CA THR A 45 13.69 52.99 -9.19
C THR A 45 13.39 52.78 -7.70
N ASP A 46 12.16 52.40 -7.37
CA ASP A 46 11.75 52.20 -5.98
C ASP A 46 12.62 51.14 -5.29
N GLU A 47 13.10 51.45 -4.09
CA GLU A 47 13.98 50.56 -3.35
C GLU A 47 13.28 49.22 -3.07
N GLY A 48 13.93 48.12 -3.45
CA GLY A 48 13.40 46.77 -3.24
C GLY A 48 12.30 46.33 -4.23
N TYR A 49 11.98 47.10 -5.27
CA TYR A 49 11.03 46.69 -6.31
C TYR A 49 11.55 45.49 -7.13
N LEU A 50 10.75 44.42 -7.20
CA LEU A 50 11.10 43.20 -7.94
C LEU A 50 10.32 43.06 -9.26
N GLY A 51 9.16 43.70 -9.36
CA GLY A 51 8.32 43.66 -10.56
C GLY A 51 6.84 43.82 -10.25
N GLU A 52 6.04 43.94 -11.31
CA GLU A 52 4.58 44.03 -11.24
C GLU A 52 3.90 42.96 -12.11
N LEU A 53 2.67 42.62 -11.74
CA LEU A 53 1.84 41.66 -12.43
C LEU A 53 0.41 42.20 -12.51
N TRP A 54 -0.16 42.18 -13.71
CA TRP A 54 -1.55 42.48 -13.97
C TRP A 54 -2.34 41.18 -14.13
N MET A 55 -3.49 41.08 -13.45
CA MET A 55 -4.37 39.92 -13.49
C MET A 55 -5.82 40.36 -13.68
N VAL A 56 -6.66 39.51 -14.25
CA VAL A 56 -8.11 39.74 -14.37
C VAL A 56 -8.85 38.57 -13.75
N HIS A 57 -9.80 38.85 -12.85
CA HIS A 57 -10.66 37.83 -12.26
C HIS A 57 -11.95 38.48 -11.73
N GLY A 58 -13.05 37.74 -11.68
CA GLY A 58 -14.30 38.21 -11.07
C GLY A 58 -14.85 39.53 -11.66
N GLY A 59 -14.55 39.84 -12.93
CA GLY A 59 -14.99 41.07 -13.60
C GLY A 59 -14.12 42.31 -13.34
N GLY A 60 -13.00 42.19 -12.62
CA GLY A 60 -12.09 43.30 -12.33
C GLY A 60 -10.62 43.02 -12.69
N PHE A 61 -9.81 44.08 -12.72
CA PHE A 61 -8.36 44.02 -12.93
C PHE A 61 -7.63 44.24 -11.59
N TYR A 62 -6.62 43.42 -11.34
CA TYR A 62 -5.73 43.49 -10.19
C TYR A 62 -4.33 43.87 -10.66
N GLN A 63 -3.70 44.84 -9.99
CA GLN A 63 -2.28 45.14 -10.15
C GLN A 63 -1.56 44.74 -8.86
N VAL A 64 -0.63 43.79 -8.95
CA VAL A 64 0.15 43.30 -7.83
C VAL A 64 1.60 43.74 -7.99
N ASN A 65 2.13 44.41 -6.98
CA ASN A 65 3.54 44.79 -6.91
C ASN A 65 4.29 43.84 -5.96
N LYS A 66 5.42 43.30 -6.40
CA LYS A 66 6.30 42.50 -5.54
C LYS A 66 7.47 43.33 -5.06
N LEU A 67 7.63 43.40 -3.74
CA LEU A 67 8.71 44.13 -3.06
C LEU A 67 9.55 43.15 -2.23
N LYS A 68 10.88 43.26 -2.31
CA LYS A 68 11.82 42.37 -1.61
C LYS A 68 11.89 42.65 -0.11
N MET A 69 11.78 43.92 0.27
CA MET A 69 11.93 44.42 1.64
C MET A 69 10.60 44.99 2.16
N GLY A 70 9.49 44.67 1.47
CA GLY A 70 8.20 45.36 1.58
C GLY A 70 8.29 46.87 1.29
N PRO A 71 7.19 47.63 1.40
CA PRO A 71 7.25 49.08 1.29
C PRO A 71 8.05 49.66 2.47
N VAL A 72 8.70 50.82 2.29
CA VAL A 72 9.39 51.57 3.37
C VAL A 72 8.46 51.77 4.59
N SER A 73 7.14 51.71 4.37
CA SER A 73 6.12 51.45 5.38
C SER A 73 4.92 50.74 4.74
N VAL A 74 4.42 49.63 5.32
CA VAL A 74 3.05 49.18 4.99
C VAL A 74 2.12 50.32 5.39
N PRO A 75 1.18 50.79 4.55
CA PRO A 75 0.33 51.91 4.92
C PRO A 75 -0.33 51.64 6.27
N SER A 76 -0.15 52.56 7.23
CA SER A 76 -0.66 52.40 8.58
C SER A 76 -2.18 52.18 8.55
N GLY A 77 -2.64 51.04 9.09
CA GLY A 77 -4.05 50.65 9.12
C GLY A 77 -4.45 49.58 8.10
N GLU A 78 -3.58 49.19 7.17
CA GLU A 78 -3.84 48.08 6.23
C GLU A 78 -3.64 46.71 6.89
N MET A 79 -4.55 45.77 6.61
CA MET A 79 -4.45 44.41 7.15
C MET A 79 -3.49 43.55 6.33
N LEU A 80 -2.44 43.04 6.98
CA LEU A 80 -1.58 42.01 6.40
C LEU A 80 -2.29 40.64 6.42
N HIS A 81 -2.52 40.08 5.23
CA HIS A 81 -3.08 38.74 5.08
C HIS A 81 -2.00 37.65 5.14
N TRP A 82 -2.16 36.70 6.06
CA TRP A 82 -1.21 35.60 6.31
C TRP A 82 -1.78 34.25 5.88
N PHE A 83 -1.11 33.60 4.93
CA PHE A 83 -1.50 32.28 4.42
C PHE A 83 -0.85 31.15 5.23
N LYS A 84 -1.39 30.87 6.42
CA LYS A 84 -0.90 29.84 7.35
C LYS A 84 -1.96 28.84 7.80
N TRP A 85 -3.20 29.28 7.86
CA TRP A 85 -4.28 28.49 8.44
C TRP A 85 -4.69 27.33 7.56
N GLU A 86 -4.61 27.48 6.25
CA GLU A 86 -4.89 26.43 5.28
C GLU A 86 -3.95 25.24 5.52
N ALA A 87 -2.65 25.50 5.65
CA ALA A 87 -1.66 24.48 5.99
C ALA A 87 -1.94 23.81 7.35
N GLY A 88 -2.26 24.62 8.36
CA GLY A 88 -2.49 24.13 9.72
C GLY A 88 -3.75 23.26 9.84
N ILE A 89 -4.86 23.70 9.23
CA ILE A 89 -6.13 22.97 9.26
C ILE A 89 -6.06 21.72 8.40
N THR A 90 -5.40 21.75 7.23
CA THR A 90 -5.15 20.55 6.43
C THR A 90 -4.36 19.52 7.23
N TRP A 91 -3.27 19.93 7.89
CA TRP A 91 -2.49 19.01 8.71
C TRP A 91 -3.30 18.46 9.88
N LEU A 92 -4.02 19.31 10.62
CA LEU A 92 -4.83 18.89 11.77
C LEU A 92 -5.93 17.89 11.35
N SER A 93 -6.70 18.22 10.32
CA SER A 93 -7.74 17.34 9.80
C SER A 93 -7.18 16.01 9.28
N GLY A 94 -6.03 16.04 8.60
CA GLY A 94 -5.35 14.82 8.13
C GLY A 94 -4.81 13.97 9.27
N PHE A 95 -4.25 14.59 10.30
CA PHE A 95 -3.77 13.90 11.50
C PHE A 95 -4.90 13.24 12.29
N LEU A 96 -6.05 13.92 12.42
CA LEU A 96 -7.25 13.34 13.02
C LEU A 96 -7.80 12.17 12.18
N LEU A 97 -7.75 12.25 10.86
CA LEU A 97 -8.11 11.13 9.99
C LEU A 97 -7.16 9.93 10.15
N LEU A 98 -5.85 10.18 10.27
CA LEU A 98 -4.87 9.13 10.54
C LEU A 98 -5.20 8.41 11.86
N ILE A 99 -5.53 9.17 12.92
CA ILE A 99 -5.95 8.61 14.20
C ILE A 99 -7.23 7.78 14.02
N LEU A 100 -8.30 8.35 13.45
CA LEU A 100 -9.60 7.69 13.39
C LEU A 100 -9.62 6.46 12.48
N VAL A 101 -8.92 6.50 11.35
CA VAL A 101 -8.96 5.45 10.33
C VAL A 101 -7.93 4.36 10.62
N PHE A 102 -6.74 4.70 11.11
CA PHE A 102 -5.66 3.73 11.28
C PHE A 102 -5.38 3.38 12.75
N TYR A 103 -5.32 4.36 13.65
CA TYR A 103 -4.91 4.09 15.03
C TYR A 103 -6.07 3.62 15.91
N ALA A 104 -7.28 4.14 15.68
CA ALA A 104 -8.48 3.78 16.44
C ALA A 104 -9.16 2.50 15.92
N SER A 105 -8.90 2.10 14.67
CA SER A 105 -9.55 0.94 14.02
C SER A 105 -8.88 -0.41 14.35
N GLY A 106 -7.77 -0.39 15.08
CA GLY A 106 -7.04 -1.60 15.51
C GLY A 106 -5.82 -1.93 14.64
N VAL A 107 -5.00 -2.85 15.14
CA VAL A 107 -3.66 -3.11 14.61
C VAL A 107 -3.66 -3.69 13.20
N THR A 108 -4.71 -4.42 12.82
CA THR A 108 -4.89 -5.01 11.50
C THR A 108 -4.98 -3.96 10.38
N PHE A 109 -5.38 -2.72 10.68
CA PHE A 109 -5.35 -1.62 9.72
C PHE A 109 -3.94 -1.06 9.48
N LEU A 110 -2.98 -1.37 10.35
CA LEU A 110 -1.61 -0.87 10.31
C LEU A 110 -0.62 -1.91 9.76
N VAL A 111 -0.75 -3.17 10.16
CA VAL A 111 0.18 -4.25 9.82
C VAL A 111 -0.55 -5.43 9.18
N ASP A 112 0.18 -6.24 8.42
CA ASP A 112 -0.37 -7.45 7.84
C ASP A 112 -0.75 -8.49 8.93
N PRO A 113 -1.79 -9.31 8.71
CA PRO A 113 -2.18 -10.38 9.63
C PRO A 113 -1.03 -11.35 9.91
N GLY A 114 -0.94 -11.83 11.15
CA GLY A 114 0.16 -12.72 11.59
C GLY A 114 1.41 -11.98 12.06
N SER A 115 1.44 -10.64 12.01
CA SER A 115 2.50 -9.87 12.66
C SER A 115 2.35 -9.89 14.19
N ASP A 116 3.45 -10.15 14.91
CA ASP A 116 3.52 -10.06 16.38
C ASP A 116 3.48 -8.62 16.92
N THR A 117 3.23 -7.64 16.05
CA THR A 117 3.26 -6.23 16.39
C THR A 117 2.05 -5.83 17.25
N SER A 118 2.31 -5.19 18.40
CA SER A 118 1.25 -4.56 19.20
C SER A 118 0.73 -3.27 18.57
N LEU A 119 -0.54 -2.95 18.82
CA LEU A 119 -1.14 -1.67 18.38
C LEU A 119 -0.33 -0.47 18.87
N GLY A 120 0.10 -0.48 20.15
CA GLY A 120 0.90 0.60 20.72
C GLY A 120 2.25 0.79 20.01
N GLY A 121 2.93 -0.31 19.69
CA GLY A 121 4.17 -0.30 18.92
C GLY A 121 3.96 0.25 17.51
N ALA A 122 2.91 -0.19 16.83
CA ALA A 122 2.57 0.31 15.50
C ALA A 122 2.26 1.82 15.49
N VAL A 123 1.45 2.30 16.44
CA VAL A 123 1.16 3.73 16.60
C VAL A 123 2.43 4.53 16.89
N PHE A 124 3.30 4.03 17.76
CA PHE A 124 4.58 4.69 18.07
C PHE A 124 5.46 4.83 16.82
N VAL A 125 5.63 3.76 16.04
CA VAL A 125 6.42 3.80 14.78
C VAL A 125 5.83 4.82 13.81
N GLY A 126 4.50 4.84 13.65
CA GLY A 126 3.82 5.82 12.81
C GLY A 126 4.08 7.26 13.24
N LEU A 127 3.86 7.58 14.52
CA LEU A 127 4.11 8.92 15.07
C LEU A 127 5.60 9.31 15.01
N PHE A 128 6.50 8.37 15.28
CA PHE A 128 7.94 8.59 15.18
C PHE A 128 8.36 8.88 13.74
N ALA A 129 7.80 8.16 12.75
CA ALA A 129 8.05 8.44 11.35
C ALA A 129 7.61 9.86 10.99
N LEU A 130 6.46 10.35 11.47
CA LEU A 130 5.99 11.72 11.20
C LEU A 130 6.89 12.79 11.84
N PHE A 131 7.06 12.75 13.16
CA PHE A 131 7.73 13.82 13.91
C PHE A 131 9.26 13.67 13.93
N GLY A 132 9.76 12.45 14.08
CA GLY A 132 11.20 12.17 14.09
C GLY A 132 11.85 12.46 12.74
N SER A 133 11.18 12.11 11.64
CA SER A 133 11.71 12.43 10.31
C SER A 133 11.66 13.93 10.01
N TRP A 134 10.66 14.66 10.54
CA TRP A 134 10.62 16.12 10.42
C TRP A 134 11.82 16.75 11.12
N LEU A 135 12.17 16.31 12.34
CA LEU A 135 13.35 16.80 13.06
C LEU A 135 14.64 16.55 12.27
N ALA A 136 14.79 15.36 11.69
CA ALA A 136 15.94 15.03 10.83
C ALA A 136 16.00 15.93 9.58
N TYR A 137 14.87 16.07 8.88
CA TYR A 137 14.73 16.96 7.71
C TYR A 137 15.02 18.42 8.08
N ASP A 138 14.54 18.89 9.22
CA ASP A 138 14.74 20.26 9.67
C ASP A 138 16.21 20.49 10.06
N ALA A 139 16.84 19.55 10.74
CA ALA A 139 18.26 19.58 11.07
C ALA A 139 19.17 19.66 9.83
N ILE A 140 18.84 18.93 8.75
CA ILE A 140 19.57 19.02 7.47
C ILE A 140 19.64 20.48 7.00
N TRP A 141 18.52 21.20 7.06
CA TRP A 141 18.37 22.54 6.50
C TRP A 141 18.63 23.69 7.46
N GLU A 142 18.80 23.42 8.75
CA GLU A 142 19.34 24.39 9.72
C GLU A 142 20.85 24.16 9.99
N SER A 143 21.44 23.11 9.43
CA SER A 143 22.89 22.86 9.47
C SER A 143 23.66 23.65 8.39
N PRO A 144 25.01 23.70 8.46
CA PRO A 144 25.85 24.27 7.40
C PRO A 144 25.67 23.60 6.03
N LEU A 145 25.08 22.40 5.96
CA LEU A 145 24.78 21.72 4.71
C LEU A 145 23.79 22.53 3.85
N ALA A 146 22.95 23.37 4.46
CA ALA A 146 22.06 24.29 3.77
C ALA A 146 22.80 25.28 2.85
N HIS A 147 24.07 25.61 3.14
CA HIS A 147 24.90 26.44 2.26
C HIS A 147 25.31 25.72 0.98
N LYS A 148 25.31 24.39 0.99
CA LYS A 148 25.56 23.53 -0.17
C LYS A 148 24.25 22.85 -0.59
N ALA A 149 23.30 23.65 -1.08
CA ALA A 149 21.92 23.23 -1.38
C ALA A 149 21.80 21.88 -2.11
N LYS A 150 22.69 21.59 -3.08
CA LYS A 150 22.74 20.29 -3.78
C LYS A 150 22.79 19.11 -2.81
N TRP A 151 23.70 19.13 -1.83
CA TRP A 151 23.86 18.07 -0.85
C TRP A 151 22.72 18.03 0.18
N GLY A 152 22.16 19.19 0.55
CA GLY A 152 20.94 19.23 1.37
C GLY A 152 19.74 18.56 0.69
N HIS A 153 19.57 18.77 -0.62
CA HIS A 153 18.54 18.08 -1.40
C HIS A 153 18.79 16.58 -1.49
N VAL A 154 20.03 16.14 -1.76
CA VAL A 154 20.37 14.70 -1.77
C VAL A 154 20.06 14.06 -0.42
N ALA A 155 20.49 14.68 0.69
CA ALA A 155 20.19 14.19 2.03
C ALA A 155 18.69 14.11 2.31
N THR A 156 17.90 15.08 1.83
CA THR A 156 16.43 15.07 1.97
C THR A 156 15.79 13.91 1.20
N VAL A 157 16.24 13.66 -0.03
CA VAL A 157 15.73 12.54 -0.84
C VAL A 157 16.11 11.20 -0.21
N LEU A 158 17.35 11.05 0.26
CA LEU A 158 17.79 9.85 0.97
C LEU A 158 16.97 9.61 2.23
N LEU A 159 16.73 10.65 3.04
CA LEU A 159 15.85 10.56 4.21
C LEU A 159 14.45 10.08 3.82
N ALA A 160 13.85 10.67 2.79
CA ALA A 160 12.53 10.24 2.31
C ALA A 160 12.53 8.78 1.83
N CYS A 161 13.58 8.32 1.15
CA CYS A 161 13.72 6.92 0.71
C CYS A 161 13.86 5.96 1.89
N VAL A 162 14.66 6.32 2.91
CA VAL A 162 14.84 5.51 4.13
C VAL A 162 13.52 5.39 4.89
N VAL A 163 12.79 6.49 5.05
CA VAL A 163 11.48 6.49 5.72
C VAL A 163 10.46 5.68 4.92
N ALA A 164 10.40 5.86 3.59
CA ALA A 164 9.51 5.09 2.73
C ALA A 164 9.79 3.58 2.79
N TYR A 165 11.07 3.19 2.71
CA TYR A 165 11.49 1.80 2.85
C TYR A 165 11.09 1.23 4.20
N GLY A 166 11.46 1.90 5.30
CA GLY A 166 11.16 1.46 6.66
C GLY A 166 9.66 1.30 6.92
N LEU A 167 8.84 2.25 6.45
CA LEU A 167 7.38 2.16 6.55
C LEU A 167 6.83 0.96 5.77
N CYS A 168 7.32 0.72 4.55
CA CYS A 168 6.88 -0.42 3.74
C CYS A 168 7.37 -1.78 4.24
N GLN A 169 8.43 -1.84 5.06
CA GLN A 169 8.85 -3.07 5.72
C GLN A 169 8.02 -3.38 6.97
N TYR A 170 7.52 -2.33 7.65
CA TYR A 170 6.89 -2.47 8.96
C TYR A 170 5.35 -2.48 8.90
N PHE A 171 4.77 -1.66 8.02
CA PHE A 171 3.32 -1.55 7.86
C PHE A 171 2.83 -2.28 6.61
N SER A 172 1.53 -2.62 6.61
CA SER A 172 0.85 -3.06 5.40
C SER A 172 1.03 -2.00 4.30
N GLY A 173 1.09 -2.40 3.03
CA GLY A 173 1.37 -1.48 1.93
C GLY A 173 0.45 -0.24 1.90
N ARG A 174 -0.84 -0.45 2.21
CA ARG A 174 -1.85 0.61 2.34
C ARG A 174 -1.49 1.60 3.45
N ALA A 175 -1.21 1.12 4.64
CA ALA A 175 -0.84 1.95 5.78
C ALA A 175 0.49 2.67 5.51
N ALA A 176 1.50 1.98 4.99
CA ALA A 176 2.81 2.55 4.67
C ALA A 176 2.71 3.78 3.74
N TYR A 177 1.91 3.69 2.67
CA TYR A 177 1.73 4.80 1.73
C TYR A 177 1.06 6.01 2.39
N ILE A 178 -0.04 5.79 3.13
CA ILE A 178 -0.72 6.89 3.83
C ILE A 178 0.17 7.53 4.89
N HIS A 179 0.97 6.74 5.61
CA HIS A 179 1.95 7.29 6.55
C HIS A 179 3.04 8.08 5.84
N MET A 180 3.54 7.63 4.68
CA MET A 180 4.50 8.41 3.90
C MET A 180 3.90 9.73 3.41
N GLY A 181 2.63 9.74 3.00
CA GLY A 181 1.89 10.95 2.70
C GLY A 181 1.82 11.87 3.93
N ALA A 182 1.48 11.33 5.09
CA ALA A 182 1.39 12.08 6.33
C ALA A 182 2.75 12.64 6.79
N VAL A 183 3.86 11.92 6.55
CA VAL A 183 5.23 12.40 6.77
C VAL A 183 5.51 13.64 5.93
N ILE A 184 5.29 13.56 4.61
CA ILE A 184 5.53 14.70 3.70
C ILE A 184 4.60 15.87 4.05
N GLY A 185 3.32 15.59 4.32
CA GLY A 185 2.35 16.59 4.75
C GLY A 185 2.78 17.29 6.06
N THR A 186 3.35 16.55 7.01
CA THR A 186 3.91 17.08 8.26
C THR A 186 5.11 17.98 8.00
N TRP A 187 6.04 17.55 7.14
CA TRP A 187 7.18 18.39 6.75
C TRP A 187 6.70 19.69 6.12
N MET A 188 5.70 19.61 5.25
CA MET A 188 5.15 20.78 4.55
C MET A 188 4.44 21.75 5.49
N ALA A 189 3.62 21.24 6.42
CA ALA A 189 2.91 22.08 7.39
C ALA A 189 3.88 22.71 8.39
N ALA A 190 4.86 21.95 8.86
CA ALA A 190 5.90 22.46 9.76
C ALA A 190 6.83 23.47 9.07
N ASN A 191 7.13 23.32 7.78
CA ASN A 191 7.81 24.35 7.00
C ASN A 191 7.05 25.70 7.08
N VAL A 192 5.72 25.68 6.98
CA VAL A 192 4.89 26.90 7.10
C VAL A 192 4.97 27.47 8.51
N TRP A 193 4.58 26.69 9.51
CA TRP A 193 4.37 27.18 10.87
C TRP A 193 5.65 27.42 11.66
N MET A 194 6.69 26.62 11.45
CA MET A 194 7.93 26.68 12.23
C MET A 194 9.04 27.48 11.54
N ARG A 195 8.99 27.60 10.20
CA ARG A 195 10.12 28.14 9.42
C ARG A 195 9.76 29.32 8.52
N ILE A 196 8.59 29.35 7.88
CA ILE A 196 8.19 30.44 6.98
C ILE A 196 7.58 31.59 7.78
N ILE A 197 6.50 31.32 8.53
CA ILE A 197 5.75 32.35 9.27
C ILE A 197 6.62 33.07 10.31
N PRO A 198 7.39 32.39 11.17
CA PRO A 198 8.23 33.09 12.15
C PRO A 198 9.27 34.00 11.51
N ARG A 199 9.80 33.64 10.32
CA ARG A 199 10.74 34.47 9.58
C ARG A 199 10.06 35.66 8.93
N GLN A 200 8.89 35.48 8.34
CA GLN A 200 8.09 36.57 7.78
C GLN A 200 7.65 37.56 8.88
N VAL A 201 7.28 37.09 10.07
CA VAL A 201 6.99 37.96 11.23
C VAL A 201 8.20 38.82 11.60
N LYS A 202 9.41 38.24 11.63
CA LYS A 202 10.66 39.02 11.86
C LYS A 202 10.91 40.05 10.75
N MET A 203 10.61 39.72 9.50
CA MET A 203 10.74 40.65 8.37
C MET A 203 9.78 41.83 8.53
N VAL A 204 8.51 41.58 8.85
CA VAL A 204 7.51 42.63 9.10
C VAL A 204 7.92 43.50 10.27
N ALA A 205 8.35 42.91 11.40
CA ALA A 205 8.77 43.65 12.57
C ALA A 205 10.02 44.53 12.32
N ALA A 206 10.95 44.09 11.48
CA ALA A 206 12.10 44.92 11.07
C ALA A 206 11.64 46.10 10.20
N MET A 207 10.75 45.84 9.24
CA MET A 207 10.19 46.90 8.40
C MET A 207 9.40 47.94 9.20
N GLU A 208 8.56 47.53 10.15
CA GLU A 208 7.79 48.43 11.02
C GLU A 208 8.68 49.37 11.84
N LYS A 209 9.92 48.95 12.13
CA LYS A 209 10.93 49.75 12.82
C LYS A 209 11.79 50.61 11.88
N GLY A 210 11.58 50.53 10.57
CA GLY A 210 12.44 51.15 9.57
C GLY A 210 13.83 50.52 9.48
N GLU A 211 14.01 49.30 9.99
CA GLU A 211 15.26 48.56 9.93
C GLU A 211 15.37 47.76 8.62
N SER A 212 16.60 47.57 8.13
CA SER A 212 16.84 46.72 6.96
C SER A 212 16.51 45.26 7.26
N VAL A 213 15.68 44.63 6.43
CA VAL A 213 15.34 43.21 6.59
C VAL A 213 16.57 42.32 6.38
N ASN A 214 16.84 41.42 7.32
CA ASN A 214 17.94 40.45 7.18
C ASN A 214 17.70 39.53 5.97
N PRO A 215 18.59 39.54 4.95
CA PRO A 215 18.42 38.73 3.74
C PRO A 215 18.34 37.22 4.00
N HIS A 216 18.95 36.77 5.10
CA HIS A 216 18.92 35.37 5.50
C HIS A 216 17.50 34.89 5.81
N TRP A 217 16.66 35.70 6.47
CA TRP A 217 15.28 35.30 6.81
C TRP A 217 14.43 35.07 5.57
N SER A 218 14.51 35.99 4.60
CA SER A 218 13.80 35.89 3.33
C SER A 218 14.29 34.70 2.49
N GLY A 219 15.60 34.51 2.40
CA GLY A 219 16.19 33.38 1.67
C GLY A 219 15.79 32.02 2.25
N ASN A 220 15.80 31.89 3.58
CA ASN A 220 15.42 30.64 4.24
C ASN A 220 13.92 30.35 4.14
N ALA A 221 13.06 31.35 4.31
CA ALA A 221 11.61 31.20 4.11
C ALA A 221 11.31 30.79 2.66
N LYS A 222 11.97 31.41 1.68
CA LYS A 222 11.87 31.02 0.26
C LYS A 222 12.29 29.58 0.05
N ASN A 223 13.40 29.13 0.65
CA ASN A 223 13.88 27.76 0.48
C ASN A 223 12.84 26.72 0.95
N ARG A 224 12.24 26.92 2.12
CA ARG A 224 11.18 26.03 2.62
C ARG A 224 9.91 26.07 1.77
N SER A 225 9.56 27.24 1.21
CA SER A 225 8.45 27.37 0.26
C SER A 225 8.72 26.59 -1.04
N VAL A 226 9.95 26.64 -1.54
CA VAL A 226 10.37 25.83 -2.69
C VAL A 226 10.24 24.33 -2.40
N HIS A 227 10.65 23.86 -1.21
CA HIS A 227 10.47 22.44 -0.85
C HIS A 227 8.99 22.04 -0.88
N ASN A 228 8.11 22.82 -0.25
CA ASN A 228 6.66 22.55 -0.29
C ASN A 228 6.15 22.47 -1.72
N ASN A 229 6.65 23.33 -2.61
CA ASN A 229 6.28 23.30 -4.02
C ASN A 229 6.63 21.96 -4.70
N TYR A 230 7.83 21.43 -4.47
CA TYR A 230 8.26 20.13 -5.03
C TYR A 230 7.54 18.94 -4.40
N PHE A 231 7.23 19.02 -3.10
CA PHE A 231 6.51 17.96 -2.38
C PHE A 231 5.03 17.84 -2.77
N THR A 232 4.46 18.87 -3.40
CA THR A 232 3.01 18.94 -3.65
C THR A 232 2.48 17.80 -4.53
N LEU A 233 3.10 17.54 -5.69
CA LEU A 233 2.62 16.50 -6.62
C LEU A 233 2.87 15.08 -6.09
N PRO A 234 4.05 14.75 -5.52
CA PRO A 234 4.23 13.48 -4.81
C PRO A 234 3.19 13.25 -3.71
N LEU A 235 2.95 14.26 -2.87
CA LEU A 235 1.99 14.16 -1.76
C LEU A 235 0.57 13.86 -2.25
N ILE A 236 0.09 14.56 -3.28
CA ILE A 236 -1.26 14.33 -3.83
C ILE A 236 -1.42 12.89 -4.29
N PHE A 237 -0.46 12.37 -5.06
CA PHE A 237 -0.53 10.99 -5.54
C PHE A 237 -0.56 10.00 -4.38
N ILE A 238 0.37 10.16 -3.42
CA ILE A 238 0.49 9.26 -2.28
C ILE A 238 -0.81 9.26 -1.45
N MET A 239 -1.45 10.41 -1.25
CA MET A 239 -2.73 10.48 -0.53
C MET A 239 -3.90 9.86 -1.32
N MET A 240 -3.82 9.84 -2.65
CA MET A 240 -4.78 9.18 -3.52
C MET A 240 -4.50 7.69 -3.74
N SER A 241 -3.38 7.15 -3.27
CA SER A 241 -2.92 5.81 -3.62
C SER A 241 -3.87 4.70 -3.18
N ASN A 242 -4.70 4.93 -2.17
CA ASN A 242 -5.75 4.00 -1.73
C ASN A 242 -6.75 3.65 -2.84
N HIS A 243 -6.85 4.46 -3.89
CA HIS A 243 -7.66 4.17 -5.08
C HIS A 243 -6.92 3.32 -6.13
N PHE A 244 -5.65 2.98 -5.90
CA PHE A 244 -4.80 2.25 -6.84
C PHE A 244 -4.05 1.11 -6.12
N PRO A 245 -4.75 0.03 -5.71
CA PRO A 245 -4.15 -1.08 -4.94
C PRO A 245 -2.95 -1.76 -5.59
N SER A 246 -2.87 -1.75 -6.91
CA SER A 246 -1.71 -2.25 -7.67
C SER A 246 -0.41 -1.55 -7.29
N THR A 247 -0.46 -0.29 -6.83
CA THR A 247 0.74 0.50 -6.53
C THR A 247 1.37 0.15 -5.19
N TYR A 248 0.57 -0.15 -4.16
CA TYR A 248 1.04 -0.51 -2.82
C TYR A 248 1.00 -2.01 -2.53
N GLY A 249 0.31 -2.77 -3.38
CA GLY A 249 0.15 -4.22 -3.26
C GLY A 249 1.30 -5.05 -3.84
N HIS A 250 2.26 -4.44 -4.53
CA HIS A 250 3.40 -5.13 -5.11
C HIS A 250 4.48 -5.43 -4.05
N LYS A 251 5.25 -6.53 -4.18
CA LYS A 251 6.36 -6.89 -3.27
C LYS A 251 7.42 -5.79 -3.14
N LEU A 252 7.65 -5.06 -4.23
CA LEU A 252 8.53 -3.88 -4.29
C LEU A 252 7.76 -2.56 -4.17
N ASN A 253 6.72 -2.50 -3.34
CA ASN A 253 5.91 -1.29 -3.14
C ASN A 253 6.76 -0.06 -2.79
N TRP A 254 7.80 -0.18 -1.96
CA TRP A 254 8.68 0.94 -1.61
C TRP A 254 9.43 1.52 -2.83
N VAL A 255 9.81 0.69 -3.80
CA VAL A 255 10.43 1.14 -5.06
C VAL A 255 9.41 1.92 -5.88
N ILE A 256 8.19 1.40 -6.00
CA ILE A 256 7.10 2.05 -6.72
C ILE A 256 6.81 3.42 -6.09
N LEU A 257 6.70 3.48 -4.76
CA LEU A 257 6.49 4.71 -4.00
C LEU A 257 7.56 5.77 -4.30
N ILE A 258 8.84 5.37 -4.27
CA ILE A 258 9.97 6.25 -4.58
C ILE A 258 9.92 6.73 -6.03
N LEU A 259 9.70 5.84 -6.99
CA LEU A 259 9.66 6.19 -8.42
C LEU A 259 8.51 7.15 -8.73
N ILE A 260 7.34 6.94 -8.14
CA ILE A 260 6.19 7.85 -8.30
C ILE A 260 6.48 9.19 -7.63
N GLY A 261 7.10 9.19 -6.44
CA GLY A 261 7.53 10.42 -5.78
C GLY A 261 8.53 11.22 -6.62
N ILE A 262 9.53 10.56 -7.22
CA ILE A 262 10.49 11.18 -8.14
C ILE A 262 9.77 11.71 -9.39
N SER A 263 8.87 10.93 -9.97
CA SER A 263 8.09 11.35 -11.14
C SER A 263 7.27 12.59 -10.84
N GLY A 264 6.54 12.63 -9.72
CA GLY A 264 5.79 13.81 -9.28
C GLY A 264 6.68 15.05 -9.09
N ALA A 265 7.84 14.90 -8.45
CA ALA A 265 8.79 15.99 -8.27
C ALA A 265 9.40 16.48 -9.60
N ALA A 266 9.68 15.57 -10.53
CA ALA A 266 10.21 15.89 -11.87
C ALA A 266 9.16 16.58 -12.76
N ILE A 267 7.90 16.14 -12.72
CA ILE A 267 6.77 16.84 -13.36
C ILE A 267 6.69 18.28 -12.81
N ARG A 268 6.76 18.42 -11.48
CA ARG A 268 6.75 19.75 -10.86
C ARG A 268 7.95 20.59 -11.29
N HIS A 269 9.13 20.00 -11.40
CA HIS A 269 10.33 20.66 -11.91
C HIS A 269 10.10 21.21 -13.32
N TYR A 270 9.56 20.40 -14.23
CA TYR A 270 9.24 20.82 -15.59
C TYR A 270 8.31 22.04 -15.61
N PHE A 271 7.18 21.98 -14.90
CA PHE A 271 6.28 23.13 -14.76
C PHE A 271 6.96 24.36 -14.16
N ASN A 272 8.00 24.13 -13.36
CA ASN A 272 8.76 25.18 -12.72
C ASN A 272 9.71 25.93 -13.65
N VAL A 273 10.34 25.24 -14.59
CA VAL A 273 11.36 25.83 -15.47
C VAL A 273 10.87 26.12 -16.89
N ARG A 274 9.78 25.48 -17.36
CA ARG A 274 9.28 25.51 -18.76
C ARG A 274 9.04 26.88 -19.41
N HIS A 275 9.10 27.98 -18.67
CA HIS A 275 8.92 29.34 -19.22
C HIS A 275 10.20 30.18 -19.16
N GLN A 276 11.29 29.63 -18.61
CA GLN A 276 12.57 30.33 -18.40
C GLN A 276 13.60 30.05 -19.50
N HIS A 277 13.51 28.93 -20.23
CA HIS A 277 14.45 28.61 -21.33
C HIS A 277 13.74 28.02 -22.56
N ALA A 278 14.20 28.39 -23.76
CA ALA A 278 13.64 27.96 -25.04
C ALA A 278 13.92 26.47 -25.39
N SER A 279 14.79 25.77 -24.65
CA SER A 279 15.28 24.42 -24.96
C SER A 279 15.02 23.37 -23.85
N ILE A 280 13.86 23.41 -23.20
CA ILE A 280 13.51 22.56 -22.01
C ILE A 280 12.91 21.20 -22.37
N GLY A 281 12.89 20.83 -23.66
CA GLY A 281 12.18 19.66 -24.20
C GLY A 281 12.51 18.28 -23.58
N ALA A 282 13.49 18.17 -22.67
CA ALA A 282 13.92 16.93 -22.04
C ALA A 282 13.69 16.82 -20.51
N THR A 283 13.29 17.88 -19.79
CA THR A 283 13.21 17.80 -18.31
C THR A 283 12.04 16.96 -17.80
N TRP A 284 11.11 16.57 -18.67
CA TRP A 284 10.03 15.62 -18.37
C TRP A 284 10.45 14.16 -18.58
N LEU A 285 11.57 13.88 -19.28
CA LEU A 285 12.03 12.52 -19.55
C LEU A 285 12.25 11.67 -18.29
N PRO A 286 12.84 12.20 -17.18
CA PRO A 286 12.96 11.42 -15.95
C PRO A 286 11.59 11.01 -15.38
N ALA A 287 10.59 11.89 -15.46
CA ALA A 287 9.24 11.57 -15.01
C ALA A 287 8.60 10.46 -15.84
N ALA A 288 8.74 10.54 -17.17
CA ALA A 288 8.24 9.51 -18.09
C ALA A 288 8.96 8.17 -17.90
N ALA A 289 10.28 8.17 -17.73
CA ALA A 289 11.05 6.96 -17.46
C ALA A 289 10.60 6.27 -16.16
N CYS A 290 10.47 7.03 -15.05
CA CYS A 290 9.96 6.50 -13.80
C CYS A 290 8.53 5.94 -13.97
N PHE A 291 7.67 6.64 -14.70
CA PHE A 291 6.30 6.18 -14.94
C PHE A 291 6.25 4.90 -15.77
N LEU A 292 7.07 4.78 -16.81
CA LEU A 292 7.17 3.56 -17.63
C LEU A 292 7.68 2.37 -16.82
N VAL A 293 8.65 2.57 -15.93
CA VAL A 293 9.13 1.53 -15.02
C VAL A 293 8.02 1.12 -14.05
N VAL A 294 7.32 2.06 -13.44
CA VAL A 294 6.19 1.78 -12.55
C VAL A 294 5.11 1.01 -13.31
N PHE A 295 4.72 1.49 -14.49
CA PHE A 295 3.75 0.82 -15.36
C PHE A 295 4.19 -0.61 -15.64
N TRP A 296 5.44 -0.85 -16.05
CA TRP A 296 5.97 -2.18 -16.31
C TRP A 296 5.97 -3.09 -15.07
N MET A 297 6.26 -2.54 -13.89
CA MET A 297 6.22 -3.27 -12.62
C MET A 297 4.79 -3.63 -12.19
N THR A 298 3.81 -2.76 -12.47
CA THR A 298 2.41 -2.94 -12.04
C THR A 298 1.50 -3.51 -13.12
N ALA A 299 1.97 -3.60 -14.36
CA ALA A 299 1.20 -4.11 -15.47
C ALA A 299 0.86 -5.57 -15.21
N GLU A 300 -0.42 -5.90 -15.29
CA GLU A 300 -0.84 -7.28 -15.39
C GLU A 300 -0.24 -7.86 -16.65
N ARG A 301 0.73 -8.76 -16.49
CA ARG A 301 1.05 -9.67 -17.57
C ARG A 301 -0.13 -10.63 -17.63
N ASN A 302 -0.89 -10.56 -18.72
CA ASN A 302 -1.54 -11.76 -19.18
C ASN A 302 -0.40 -12.75 -19.35
N VAL A 303 -0.27 -13.68 -18.40
CA VAL A 303 0.22 -14.98 -18.78
C VAL A 303 -0.88 -15.48 -19.70
N ASP A 304 -0.80 -15.07 -20.96
CA ASP A 304 -1.40 -15.81 -22.04
C ASP A 304 -1.03 -17.26 -21.73
N THR A 305 -2.03 -18.06 -21.39
CA THR A 305 -2.51 -19.20 -22.19
C THR A 305 -1.53 -19.85 -23.18
N GLU A 306 -0.22 -19.68 -23.07
CA GLU A 306 0.73 -20.74 -23.33
C GLU A 306 0.47 -21.79 -22.26
N LYS A 307 -0.61 -22.57 -22.48
CA LYS A 307 -0.53 -24.01 -22.31
C LYS A 307 0.85 -24.35 -22.84
N PRO A 308 1.77 -24.89 -22.04
CA PRO A 308 2.97 -25.49 -22.58
C PRO A 308 2.50 -26.28 -23.79
N ALA A 309 3.12 -26.05 -24.96
CA ALA A 309 2.99 -27.04 -26.01
C ALA A 309 3.43 -28.33 -25.31
N VAL A 310 2.46 -29.17 -24.97
CA VAL A 310 2.73 -30.49 -24.42
C VAL A 310 3.45 -31.13 -25.59
N GLU A 311 4.77 -31.03 -25.63
CA GLU A 311 5.59 -32.09 -26.20
C GLU A 311 4.91 -33.35 -25.69
N ALA A 312 4.50 -34.21 -26.61
CA ALA A 312 3.68 -35.39 -26.35
C ALA A 312 4.46 -36.39 -25.47
N ALA A 313 4.85 -35.98 -24.28
CA ALA A 313 5.19 -36.80 -23.16
C ALA A 313 3.93 -37.61 -22.89
N GLU A 314 4.09 -38.93 -22.92
CA GLU A 314 3.04 -39.85 -22.59
C GLU A 314 2.51 -39.50 -21.20
N LEU A 315 1.26 -39.04 -21.14
CA LEU A 315 0.60 -38.78 -19.87
C LEU A 315 0.57 -40.09 -19.09
N PHE A 316 1.02 -40.03 -17.85
CA PHE A 316 0.91 -41.13 -16.92
C PHE A 316 -0.57 -41.36 -16.59
N VAL A 317 -1.10 -42.49 -17.06
CA VAL A 317 -2.44 -42.96 -16.75
C VAL A 317 -2.31 -44.07 -15.72
N VAL A 318 -2.93 -43.86 -14.55
CA VAL A 318 -2.99 -44.89 -13.50
C VAL A 318 -3.85 -46.04 -14.01
N ASN A 319 -3.37 -47.27 -13.87
CA ASN A 319 -4.20 -48.44 -14.10
C ASN A 319 -5.24 -48.55 -12.97
N PRO A 320 -6.55 -48.39 -13.24
CA PRO A 320 -7.59 -48.45 -12.22
C PRO A 320 -7.64 -49.82 -11.53
N GLU A 321 -7.25 -50.89 -12.21
CA GLU A 321 -7.25 -52.25 -11.65
C GLU A 321 -6.15 -52.50 -10.62
N THR A 322 -5.14 -51.64 -10.54
CA THR A 322 -4.03 -51.75 -9.58
C THR A 322 -3.99 -50.59 -8.59
N ALA A 323 -4.87 -49.61 -8.76
CA ALA A 323 -4.81 -48.36 -8.02
C ALA A 323 -5.11 -48.59 -6.53
N ALA A 324 -4.38 -47.86 -5.69
CA ALA A 324 -4.48 -47.89 -4.25
C ALA A 324 -5.11 -46.61 -3.70
N THR A 325 -5.57 -46.68 -2.46
CA THR A 325 -6.14 -45.56 -1.72
C THR A 325 -5.35 -45.37 -0.43
N ILE A 326 -5.02 -44.11 -0.12
CA ILE A 326 -4.51 -43.72 1.20
C ILE A 326 -5.56 -42.84 1.86
N SER A 327 -6.08 -43.27 3.00
CA SER A 327 -7.03 -42.51 3.80
C SER A 327 -6.48 -42.25 5.18
N GLY A 328 -7.06 -41.29 5.91
CA GLY A 328 -6.52 -40.96 7.21
C GLY A 328 -7.21 -39.84 7.95
N SER A 329 -6.55 -39.39 9.00
CA SER A 329 -6.93 -38.16 9.69
C SER A 329 -5.72 -37.34 10.11
N VAL A 330 -5.87 -36.02 10.12
CA VAL A 330 -4.94 -35.09 10.74
C VAL A 330 -5.42 -34.77 12.16
N LEU A 331 -4.56 -35.09 13.12
CA LEU A 331 -4.79 -34.97 14.55
C LEU A 331 -3.99 -33.79 15.11
N TYR A 332 -4.49 -33.20 16.18
CA TYR A 332 -3.79 -32.19 16.97
C TYR A 332 -3.33 -32.80 18.30
N GLU A 333 -2.06 -32.59 18.64
CA GLU A 333 -1.50 -32.93 19.93
C GLU A 333 -1.01 -31.66 20.64
N GLY A 334 -1.54 -31.41 21.84
CA GLY A 334 -1.21 -30.23 22.63
C GLY A 334 -2.38 -29.74 23.47
N GLU A 335 -2.19 -28.59 24.11
CA GLU A 335 -3.26 -27.92 24.87
C GLU A 335 -4.43 -27.53 23.96
N PRO A 336 -5.70 -27.70 24.39
CA PRO A 336 -6.86 -27.38 23.58
C PRO A 336 -6.85 -25.94 23.04
N ILE A 337 -6.83 -25.80 21.72
CA ILE A 337 -6.87 -24.50 21.05
C ILE A 337 -8.31 -24.01 20.96
N LYS A 338 -8.60 -22.85 21.55
CA LYS A 338 -9.89 -22.20 21.38
C LYS A 338 -9.94 -21.50 20.03
N ARG A 339 -10.95 -21.82 19.22
CA ARG A 339 -11.21 -21.14 17.95
C ARG A 339 -11.41 -19.65 18.20
N GLY A 340 -10.58 -18.84 17.53
CA GLY A 340 -10.65 -17.39 17.60
C GLY A 340 -11.93 -16.84 16.98
N SER A 341 -12.18 -15.55 17.18
CA SER A 341 -13.30 -14.83 16.57
C SER A 341 -12.82 -13.54 15.94
N ILE A 342 -13.29 -13.24 14.74
CA ILE A 342 -13.00 -12.02 14.00
C ILE A 342 -14.19 -11.08 14.17
N SER A 343 -13.91 -9.83 14.56
CA SER A 343 -14.91 -8.77 14.61
C SER A 343 -14.92 -8.05 13.26
N LEU A 344 -16.02 -8.13 12.53
CA LEU A 344 -16.17 -7.47 11.24
C LEU A 344 -16.56 -5.99 11.42
N PRO A 345 -15.99 -5.08 10.63
CA PRO A 345 -16.44 -3.70 10.60
C PRO A 345 -17.81 -3.56 9.94
N GLN A 346 -18.45 -2.40 10.13
CA GLN A 346 -19.81 -2.15 9.64
C GLN A 346 -19.92 -2.12 8.11
N GLU A 347 -18.81 -1.88 7.40
CA GLU A 347 -18.75 -1.98 5.93
C GLU A 347 -19.14 -3.38 5.42
N CYS A 348 -18.90 -4.43 6.19
CA CYS A 348 -19.38 -5.81 5.94
C CYS A 348 -20.87 -6.00 6.31
N GLY A 349 -21.67 -4.93 6.24
CA GLY A 349 -22.90 -4.71 6.99
C GLY A 349 -24.09 -5.66 6.76
N SER A 350 -24.00 -6.58 5.79
CA SER A 350 -24.94 -7.68 5.58
C SER A 350 -24.68 -8.89 6.49
N HIS A 351 -23.49 -8.98 7.08
CA HIS A 351 -23.00 -10.20 7.74
C HIS A 351 -22.96 -10.10 9.26
N ALA A 352 -22.82 -11.26 9.92
CA ALA A 352 -22.67 -11.32 11.36
C ALA A 352 -21.44 -10.51 11.80
N ARG A 353 -21.62 -9.56 12.73
CA ARG A 353 -20.51 -8.69 13.21
C ARG A 353 -19.35 -9.43 13.86
N LYS A 354 -19.55 -10.68 14.24
CA LYS A 354 -18.53 -11.52 14.84
C LYS A 354 -18.63 -12.90 14.21
N ILE A 355 -17.58 -13.29 13.49
CA ILE A 355 -17.49 -14.58 12.79
C ILE A 355 -16.37 -15.43 13.40
N PRO A 356 -16.46 -16.76 13.32
CA PRO A 356 -15.38 -17.62 13.77
C PRO A 356 -14.17 -17.49 12.85
N ALA A 357 -12.96 -17.49 13.43
CA ALA A 357 -11.73 -17.51 12.65
C ALA A 357 -11.60 -18.84 11.88
N GLN A 358 -11.01 -18.79 10.68
CA GLN A 358 -10.75 -19.97 9.85
C GLN A 358 -9.30 -20.49 10.00
N SER A 359 -8.46 -19.70 10.66
CA SER A 359 -7.02 -19.92 10.79
C SER A 359 -6.63 -21.19 11.55
N THR A 360 -7.45 -21.61 12.51
CA THR A 360 -7.21 -22.82 13.30
C THR A 360 -8.53 -23.38 13.76
N ILE A 361 -8.89 -24.54 13.22
CA ILE A 361 -10.11 -25.25 13.56
C ILE A 361 -9.71 -26.63 14.05
N VAL A 362 -9.84 -26.83 15.37
CA VAL A 362 -9.61 -28.12 16.01
C VAL A 362 -10.89 -28.54 16.71
N VAL A 363 -11.47 -29.67 16.27
CA VAL A 363 -12.71 -30.24 16.83
C VAL A 363 -12.37 -31.65 17.35
N ASP A 364 -12.53 -31.88 18.65
CA ASP A 364 -12.23 -33.17 19.28
C ASP A 364 -10.84 -33.75 18.92
N GLY A 365 -9.83 -32.86 18.83
CA GLY A 365 -8.46 -33.22 18.46
C GLY A 365 -8.24 -33.49 16.97
N LYS A 366 -9.21 -33.19 16.11
CA LYS A 366 -9.13 -33.28 14.64
C LYS A 366 -8.93 -31.90 14.02
N VAL A 367 -8.06 -31.81 13.02
CA VAL A 367 -7.66 -30.54 12.40
C VAL A 367 -8.35 -30.37 11.04
N ALA A 368 -9.14 -29.31 10.89
CA ALA A 368 -9.67 -28.87 9.58
C ALA A 368 -8.68 -27.95 8.86
N ASN A 369 -8.91 -27.71 7.56
CA ASN A 369 -8.09 -26.81 6.74
C ASN A 369 -6.60 -27.23 6.65
N ALA A 370 -6.28 -28.51 6.88
CA ALA A 370 -4.94 -29.04 6.64
C ALA A 370 -4.84 -29.57 5.21
N LEU A 371 -3.82 -29.13 4.48
CA LEU A 371 -3.54 -29.55 3.11
C LEU A 371 -2.63 -30.78 3.13
N VAL A 372 -3.16 -31.93 2.74
CA VAL A 372 -2.45 -33.21 2.64
C VAL A 372 -2.10 -33.46 1.18
N TYR A 373 -0.85 -33.76 0.86
CA TYR A 373 -0.42 -33.99 -0.52
C TYR A 373 0.79 -34.92 -0.60
N VAL A 374 1.01 -35.51 -1.78
CA VAL A 374 2.23 -36.27 -2.08
C VAL A 374 3.37 -35.30 -2.38
N SER A 375 4.41 -35.25 -1.54
CA SER A 375 5.61 -34.43 -1.78
C SER A 375 6.66 -35.13 -2.63
N HIS A 376 6.80 -36.45 -2.50
CA HIS A 376 7.76 -37.28 -3.26
C HIS A 376 7.17 -38.65 -3.64
N GLY A 377 7.71 -39.29 -4.69
CA GLY A 377 7.29 -40.60 -5.20
C GLY A 377 6.52 -40.56 -6.54
N LEU A 378 6.40 -39.37 -7.12
CA LEU A 378 5.73 -39.10 -8.41
C LEU A 378 6.65 -38.48 -9.45
N GLU A 379 7.95 -38.44 -9.18
CA GLU A 379 8.96 -37.85 -10.05
C GLU A 379 8.94 -38.51 -11.44
N GLY A 380 9.01 -37.68 -12.49
CA GLY A 380 8.98 -38.14 -13.87
C GLY A 380 7.60 -38.54 -14.40
N LYS A 381 6.54 -38.55 -13.57
CA LYS A 381 5.16 -38.76 -14.04
C LYS A 381 4.52 -37.43 -14.41
N GLN A 382 3.86 -37.39 -15.57
CA GLN A 382 3.07 -36.25 -16.00
C GLN A 382 1.59 -36.62 -16.03
N PHE A 383 0.72 -35.75 -15.53
CA PHE A 383 -0.70 -36.05 -15.38
C PHE A 383 -1.52 -35.13 -16.27
N ALA A 384 -2.70 -35.60 -16.69
CA ALA A 384 -3.63 -34.78 -17.44
C ALA A 384 -3.99 -33.49 -16.66
N MET A 385 -4.07 -32.38 -17.39
CA MET A 385 -4.51 -31.10 -16.85
C MET A 385 -6.03 -31.11 -16.70
N PRO A 386 -6.59 -30.74 -15.54
CA PRO A 386 -8.04 -30.68 -15.36
C PRO A 386 -8.65 -29.53 -16.17
N SER A 387 -9.85 -29.76 -16.72
CA SER A 387 -10.66 -28.73 -17.38
C SER A 387 -11.63 -28.03 -16.45
N GLU A 388 -11.82 -28.56 -15.24
CA GLU A 388 -12.71 -28.00 -14.23
C GLU A 388 -12.11 -26.72 -13.63
N VAL A 389 -12.94 -25.69 -13.53
CA VAL A 389 -12.58 -24.42 -12.90
C VAL A 389 -12.83 -24.54 -11.41
N VAL A 390 -11.81 -24.22 -10.61
CA VAL A 390 -11.96 -24.13 -9.15
C VAL A 390 -12.42 -22.73 -8.78
N GLU A 391 -13.41 -22.62 -7.89
CA GLU A 391 -13.95 -21.32 -7.48
C GLU A 391 -13.46 -20.91 -6.08
N VAL A 392 -13.13 -19.63 -5.94
CA VAL A 392 -12.78 -18.97 -4.67
C VAL A 392 -13.68 -17.76 -4.54
N ASP A 393 -14.60 -17.75 -3.59
CA ASP A 393 -15.53 -16.64 -3.41
C ASP A 393 -15.11 -15.73 -2.25
N GLN A 394 -15.38 -14.44 -2.41
CA GLN A 394 -15.40 -13.46 -1.34
C GLN A 394 -16.86 -13.27 -0.92
N GLU A 395 -17.24 -13.99 0.13
CA GLU A 395 -18.58 -14.00 0.69
C GLU A 395 -18.46 -13.88 2.21
N GLY A 396 -19.31 -13.07 2.84
CA GLY A 396 -19.27 -12.96 4.30
C GLY A 396 -18.10 -12.11 4.81
N CYS A 397 -17.48 -11.30 3.95
CA CYS A 397 -16.17 -10.69 4.17
C CYS A 397 -15.11 -11.73 4.57
N MET A 398 -15.14 -12.91 3.93
CA MET A 398 -14.16 -14.00 4.05
C MET A 398 -13.90 -14.62 2.68
N TYR A 399 -12.78 -15.34 2.54
CA TYR A 399 -12.55 -16.20 1.37
C TYR A 399 -13.11 -17.60 1.63
N HIS A 400 -13.80 -18.15 0.64
CA HIS A 400 -14.37 -19.49 0.67
C HIS A 400 -14.01 -20.28 -0.60
N PRO A 401 -13.45 -21.50 -0.48
CA PRO A 401 -12.92 -22.11 0.75
C PRO A 401 -11.68 -21.39 1.30
N HIS A 402 -11.34 -21.64 2.57
CA HIS A 402 -10.18 -21.05 3.23
C HIS A 402 -8.84 -21.67 2.78
N VAL A 403 -8.84 -22.98 2.54
CA VAL A 403 -7.69 -23.72 1.99
C VAL A 403 -8.17 -24.60 0.85
N MET A 404 -7.38 -24.66 -0.22
CA MET A 404 -7.69 -25.47 -1.38
C MET A 404 -6.44 -25.94 -2.13
N GLY A 405 -6.58 -27.04 -2.84
CA GLY A 405 -5.60 -27.50 -3.81
C GLY A 405 -6.08 -27.27 -5.24
N VAL A 406 -5.16 -26.90 -6.12
CA VAL A 406 -5.39 -26.74 -7.56
C VAL A 406 -4.25 -27.38 -8.33
N ARG A 407 -4.50 -27.76 -9.58
CA ARG A 407 -3.45 -28.25 -10.48
C ARG A 407 -2.75 -27.09 -11.18
N THR A 408 -1.49 -27.28 -11.55
CA THR A 408 -0.81 -26.35 -12.44
C THR A 408 -1.60 -26.14 -13.72
N HIS A 409 -1.70 -24.88 -14.13
CA HIS A 409 -2.49 -24.39 -15.27
C HIS A 409 -4.01 -24.59 -15.16
N GLN A 410 -4.51 -25.14 -14.04
CA GLN A 410 -5.95 -25.16 -13.77
C GLN A 410 -6.46 -23.74 -13.58
N GLU A 411 -7.63 -23.46 -14.15
CA GLU A 411 -8.29 -22.18 -13.95
C GLU A 411 -8.86 -22.08 -12.54
N VAL A 412 -8.58 -20.95 -11.89
CA VAL A 412 -9.14 -20.54 -10.61
C VAL A 412 -9.98 -19.29 -10.84
N ALA A 413 -11.29 -19.40 -10.67
CA ALA A 413 -12.20 -18.27 -10.71
C ALA A 413 -12.33 -17.64 -9.32
N PHE A 414 -11.87 -16.41 -9.18
CA PHE A 414 -12.15 -15.61 -8.00
C PHE A 414 -13.43 -14.82 -8.20
N LEU A 415 -14.32 -14.92 -7.22
CA LEU A 415 -15.64 -14.31 -7.21
C LEU A 415 -15.73 -13.28 -6.08
N ASN A 416 -16.69 -12.38 -6.19
CA ASN A 416 -17.09 -11.50 -5.11
C ASN A 416 -18.62 -11.50 -5.03
N SER A 417 -19.16 -12.28 -4.10
CA SER A 417 -20.59 -12.31 -3.81
C SER A 417 -21.03 -11.22 -2.83
N ASP A 418 -20.08 -10.55 -2.17
CA ASP A 418 -20.36 -9.42 -1.29
C ASP A 418 -20.65 -8.11 -2.06
N ASP A 419 -21.53 -7.28 -1.51
CA ASP A 419 -21.81 -5.92 -1.99
C ASP A 419 -20.70 -4.91 -1.61
N VAL A 420 -19.55 -5.40 -1.13
CA VAL A 420 -18.42 -4.61 -0.66
C VAL A 420 -17.27 -4.75 -1.65
N LEU A 421 -16.47 -3.69 -1.79
CA LEU A 421 -15.24 -3.71 -2.59
C LEU A 421 -14.20 -4.59 -1.89
N HIS A 422 -13.81 -5.68 -2.54
CA HIS A 422 -12.67 -6.49 -2.13
C HIS A 422 -11.51 -6.37 -3.12
N ASN A 423 -10.43 -7.08 -2.86
CA ASN A 423 -9.37 -7.30 -3.82
C ASN A 423 -8.77 -8.68 -3.59
N VAL A 424 -8.33 -9.34 -4.65
CA VAL A 424 -7.62 -10.62 -4.60
C VAL A 424 -6.14 -10.32 -4.79
N ARG A 425 -5.36 -10.47 -3.72
CA ARG A 425 -3.90 -10.41 -3.79
C ARG A 425 -3.30 -11.78 -3.54
N ALA A 426 -2.69 -12.38 -4.56
CA ALA A 426 -1.92 -13.62 -4.40
C ALA A 426 -0.43 -13.30 -4.22
N ASP A 427 0.11 -13.59 -3.03
CA ASP A 427 1.53 -13.44 -2.69
C ASP A 427 2.31 -14.72 -3.07
N ALA A 428 2.49 -14.98 -4.36
CA ALA A 428 3.24 -16.15 -4.85
C ALA A 428 4.77 -15.92 -4.95
N GLU A 429 5.58 -16.91 -4.60
CA GLU A 429 7.04 -16.96 -4.71
C GLU A 429 7.53 -17.48 -6.06
N LEU A 430 6.94 -18.58 -6.56
CA LEU A 430 7.36 -19.24 -7.80
C LEU A 430 6.49 -18.82 -8.98
N ASN A 431 5.23 -18.52 -8.70
CA ASN A 431 4.24 -18.00 -9.63
C ASN A 431 4.20 -16.46 -9.64
N GLN A 432 3.52 -15.90 -10.63
CA GLN A 432 3.33 -14.45 -10.71
C GLN A 432 2.36 -13.97 -9.63
N SER A 433 2.85 -13.10 -8.73
CA SER A 433 1.96 -12.39 -7.81
C SER A 433 1.05 -11.42 -8.56
N PHE A 434 -0.17 -11.25 -8.08
CA PHE A 434 -1.13 -10.27 -8.62
C PHE A 434 -1.93 -9.63 -7.50
N ASN A 435 -2.49 -8.44 -7.77
CA ASN A 435 -3.39 -7.74 -6.87
C ASN A 435 -4.49 -7.04 -7.67
N ILE A 436 -5.70 -7.60 -7.63
CA ILE A 436 -6.80 -7.19 -8.51
C ILE A 436 -8.00 -6.79 -7.67
N SER A 437 -8.56 -5.61 -7.96
CA SER A 437 -9.77 -5.13 -7.30
C SER A 437 -11.01 -5.89 -7.79
N MET A 438 -11.88 -6.22 -6.84
CA MET A 438 -13.17 -6.88 -7.05
C MET A 438 -14.26 -5.91 -6.57
N PRO A 439 -14.66 -4.94 -7.40
CA PRO A 439 -15.33 -3.72 -6.95
C PRO A 439 -16.73 -3.91 -6.41
N ASN A 440 -17.50 -4.82 -7.00
CA ASN A 440 -18.91 -4.98 -6.71
C ASN A 440 -19.26 -6.47 -6.58
N LYS A 441 -20.46 -6.74 -6.09
CA LYS A 441 -21.09 -8.05 -6.22
C LYS A 441 -21.09 -8.54 -7.67
N ASP A 442 -20.96 -9.86 -7.83
CA ASP A 442 -20.83 -10.58 -9.10
C ASP A 442 -19.53 -10.28 -9.87
N SER A 443 -18.56 -9.60 -9.25
CA SER A 443 -17.23 -9.48 -9.86
C SER A 443 -16.63 -10.88 -10.02
N ARG A 444 -16.11 -11.17 -11.22
CA ARG A 444 -15.45 -12.45 -11.54
C ARG A 444 -14.15 -12.18 -12.25
N MET A 445 -13.09 -12.86 -11.83
CA MET A 445 -11.82 -12.91 -12.53
C MET A 445 -11.30 -14.35 -12.55
N THR A 446 -10.59 -14.72 -13.60
CA THR A 446 -9.96 -16.04 -13.70
C THR A 446 -8.46 -15.88 -13.79
N LYS A 447 -7.73 -16.68 -13.00
CA LYS A 447 -6.26 -16.79 -13.05
C LYS A 447 -5.86 -18.26 -13.04
N SER A 448 -4.60 -18.52 -13.34
CA SER A 448 -4.01 -19.86 -13.21
C SER A 448 -2.58 -19.73 -12.70
N PHE A 449 -2.06 -20.82 -12.15
CA PHE A 449 -0.70 -20.91 -11.60
C PHE A 449 0.08 -21.92 -12.42
N GLY A 450 1.19 -21.51 -13.03
CA GLY A 450 1.96 -22.36 -13.95
C GLY A 450 3.03 -23.23 -13.30
N LYS A 451 3.30 -23.05 -12.00
CA LYS A 451 4.32 -23.83 -11.27
C LYS A 451 3.76 -24.38 -9.99
N ALA A 452 4.17 -25.60 -9.64
CA ALA A 452 3.88 -26.17 -8.33
C ALA A 452 4.45 -25.27 -7.21
N GLU A 453 3.60 -24.94 -6.25
CA GLU A 453 3.90 -24.03 -5.15
C GLU A 453 2.87 -24.26 -4.04
N VAL A 454 3.35 -24.57 -2.84
CA VAL A 454 2.48 -24.87 -1.69
C VAL A 454 2.21 -23.60 -0.92
N ALA A 455 0.95 -23.41 -0.50
CA ALA A 455 0.53 -22.31 0.36
C ALA A 455 0.70 -20.90 -0.24
N VAL A 456 0.31 -20.72 -1.51
CA VAL A 456 0.14 -19.38 -2.09
C VAL A 456 -0.92 -18.63 -1.28
N HIS A 457 -0.50 -17.60 -0.55
CA HIS A 457 -1.39 -16.83 0.31
C HIS A 457 -2.18 -15.80 -0.51
N VAL A 458 -3.50 -15.96 -0.54
CA VAL A 458 -4.46 -15.02 -1.12
C VAL A 458 -5.02 -14.13 -0.03
N LYS A 459 -4.90 -12.80 -0.18
CA LYS A 459 -5.29 -11.80 0.82
C LYS A 459 -6.16 -10.71 0.24
N CYS A 460 -6.96 -10.08 1.10
CA CYS A 460 -7.57 -8.79 0.83
C CYS A 460 -6.78 -7.68 1.53
N ASN A 461 -6.28 -6.70 0.76
CA ASN A 461 -5.60 -5.51 1.27
C ASN A 461 -6.56 -4.47 1.86
N LEU A 462 -7.83 -4.53 1.49
CA LEU A 462 -8.88 -3.66 2.02
C LEU A 462 -9.38 -4.17 3.37
N HIS A 463 -9.48 -5.50 3.50
CA HIS A 463 -10.03 -6.21 4.65
C HIS A 463 -8.97 -7.17 5.21
N PRO A 464 -8.09 -6.69 6.10
CA PRO A 464 -6.88 -7.41 6.46
C PRO A 464 -7.15 -8.81 7.03
N TRP A 465 -8.28 -9.05 7.71
CA TRP A 465 -8.60 -10.38 8.26
C TRP A 465 -8.92 -11.44 7.20
N MET A 466 -9.18 -11.05 5.94
CA MET A 466 -9.48 -11.99 4.86
C MET A 466 -8.19 -12.58 4.30
N GLY A 467 -8.06 -13.89 4.45
CA GLY A 467 -7.01 -14.70 3.83
C GLY A 467 -7.55 -16.06 3.41
N ALA A 468 -6.88 -16.67 2.43
CA ALA A 468 -7.02 -18.06 2.03
C ALA A 468 -5.68 -18.57 1.48
N TYR A 469 -5.55 -19.89 1.33
CA TYR A 469 -4.34 -20.53 0.83
C TYR A 469 -4.63 -21.49 -0.31
N ILE A 470 -3.82 -21.38 -1.38
CA ILE A 470 -3.89 -22.26 -2.55
C ILE A 470 -2.61 -23.09 -2.59
N GLY A 471 -2.74 -24.42 -2.55
CA GLY A 471 -1.69 -25.35 -2.92
C GLY A 471 -1.75 -25.69 -4.41
N VAL A 472 -0.68 -25.41 -5.14
CA VAL A 472 -0.58 -25.66 -6.58
C VAL A 472 0.27 -26.91 -6.81
N PHE A 473 -0.26 -27.91 -7.52
CA PHE A 473 0.39 -29.22 -7.71
C PHE A 473 0.41 -29.68 -9.17
N ASP A 474 1.51 -30.35 -9.56
CA ASP A 474 1.63 -30.95 -10.89
C ASP A 474 0.83 -32.27 -11.02
N HIS A 475 0.34 -32.83 -9.91
CA HIS A 475 -0.35 -34.13 -9.81
C HIS A 475 -1.70 -34.04 -9.05
N PRO A 476 -2.62 -35.01 -9.21
CA PRO A 476 -3.96 -34.95 -8.60
C PRO A 476 -4.02 -35.36 -7.12
N TYR A 477 -2.92 -35.86 -6.56
CA TYR A 477 -2.93 -36.45 -5.21
C TYR A 477 -2.73 -35.42 -4.10
N PHE A 478 -3.82 -34.71 -3.79
CA PHE A 478 -3.94 -33.82 -2.64
C PHE A 478 -5.38 -33.80 -2.10
N ALA A 479 -5.53 -33.42 -0.85
CA ALA A 479 -6.82 -33.26 -0.18
C ALA A 479 -6.73 -32.16 0.89
N VAL A 480 -7.86 -31.53 1.21
CA VAL A 480 -7.97 -30.60 2.33
C VAL A 480 -8.91 -31.21 3.37
N THR A 481 -8.47 -31.26 4.63
CA THR A 481 -9.27 -31.84 5.70
C THR A 481 -10.46 -30.97 6.07
N ASP A 482 -11.57 -31.62 6.40
CA ASP A 482 -12.76 -30.99 6.98
C ASP A 482 -12.71 -30.99 8.53
N GLU A 483 -13.81 -30.61 9.19
CA GLU A 483 -13.88 -30.59 10.67
C GLU A 483 -13.74 -31.98 11.32
N THR A 484 -13.87 -33.07 10.56
CA THR A 484 -13.58 -34.43 11.04
C THR A 484 -12.08 -34.76 10.98
N GLY A 485 -11.29 -33.88 10.36
CA GLY A 485 -9.87 -34.04 10.11
C GLY A 485 -9.55 -35.10 9.06
N ALA A 486 -10.55 -35.65 8.38
CA ALA A 486 -10.36 -36.75 7.44
C ALA A 486 -9.77 -36.28 6.12
N PHE A 487 -8.95 -37.13 5.50
CA PHE A 487 -8.51 -36.97 4.12
C PHE A 487 -8.53 -38.32 3.40
N GLU A 488 -8.64 -38.26 2.08
CA GLU A 488 -8.56 -39.43 1.21
C GLU A 488 -7.85 -39.06 -0.08
N LEU A 489 -6.84 -39.85 -0.43
CA LEU A 489 -6.14 -39.79 -1.72
C LEU A 489 -6.44 -41.09 -2.45
N THR A 490 -7.23 -41.00 -3.52
CA THR A 490 -7.63 -42.18 -4.31
C THR A 490 -6.83 -42.28 -5.59
N SER A 491 -6.90 -43.44 -6.24
CA SER A 491 -6.30 -43.69 -7.55
C SER A 491 -4.77 -43.52 -7.59
N LEU A 492 -4.06 -43.85 -6.50
CA LEU A 492 -2.60 -43.84 -6.50
C LEU A 492 -2.05 -45.08 -7.21
N PRO A 493 -0.99 -44.97 -8.02
CA PRO A 493 -0.28 -46.16 -8.46
C PRO A 493 0.38 -46.86 -7.26
N PRO A 494 0.61 -48.18 -7.32
CA PRO A 494 1.42 -48.87 -6.32
C PRO A 494 2.82 -48.23 -6.22
N GLY A 495 3.32 -48.07 -5.00
CA GLY A 495 4.61 -47.41 -4.78
C GLY A 495 4.80 -46.89 -3.36
N THR A 496 5.95 -46.24 -3.16
CA THR A 496 6.29 -45.56 -1.91
C THR A 496 6.22 -44.06 -2.13
N TYR A 497 5.48 -43.37 -1.26
CA TYR A 497 5.21 -41.94 -1.31
C TYR A 497 5.65 -41.28 -0.03
N GLU A 498 6.19 -40.07 -0.14
CA GLU A 498 6.25 -39.16 0.99
C GLU A 498 5.01 -38.28 0.96
N LEU A 499 4.22 -38.32 2.02
CA LEU A 499 3.07 -37.47 2.22
C LEU A 499 3.44 -36.32 3.14
N THR A 500 3.08 -35.11 2.75
CA THR A 500 3.25 -33.90 3.55
C THR A 500 1.88 -33.35 3.94
N VAL A 501 1.74 -32.93 5.20
CA VAL A 501 0.61 -32.16 5.70
C VAL A 501 1.08 -30.77 6.05
N TRP A 502 0.46 -29.75 5.46
CA TRP A 502 0.69 -28.35 5.77
C TRP A 502 -0.55 -27.71 6.40
N HIS A 503 -0.37 -26.88 7.43
CA HIS A 503 -1.42 -26.09 8.05
C HIS A 503 -0.87 -24.70 8.42
N GLU A 504 -1.65 -23.64 8.18
CA GLU A 504 -1.17 -22.26 8.28
C GLU A 504 -0.55 -21.86 9.64
N THR A 505 -1.09 -22.37 10.75
CA THR A 505 -0.61 -22.04 12.11
C THR A 505 0.12 -23.19 12.81
N LEU A 506 -0.10 -24.44 12.38
CA LEU A 506 0.41 -25.64 13.05
C LEU A 506 1.63 -26.22 12.34
N GLY A 507 2.09 -25.57 11.26
CA GLY A 507 3.30 -25.91 10.55
C GLY A 507 3.12 -27.08 9.60
N THR A 508 4.14 -27.93 9.51
CA THR A 508 4.22 -28.99 8.51
C THR A 508 4.77 -30.27 9.11
N THR A 509 4.20 -31.40 8.74
CA THR A 509 4.69 -32.74 9.10
C THR A 509 4.71 -33.64 7.87
N GLN A 510 5.53 -34.69 7.90
CA GLN A 510 5.74 -35.58 6.76
C GLN A 510 5.82 -37.03 7.21
N GLN A 511 5.35 -37.94 6.36
CA GLN A 511 5.44 -39.37 6.60
C GLN A 511 5.58 -40.14 5.29
N THR A 512 6.42 -41.17 5.29
CA THR A 512 6.50 -42.12 4.17
C THR A 512 5.43 -43.20 4.29
N VAL A 513 4.71 -43.46 3.21
CA VAL A 513 3.66 -44.49 3.10
C VAL A 513 3.94 -45.34 1.87
N THR A 514 3.87 -46.66 2.01
CA THR A 514 3.97 -47.60 0.88
C THR A 514 2.63 -48.26 0.66
N VAL A 515 2.17 -48.30 -0.59
CA VAL A 515 0.92 -48.94 -1.01
C VAL A 515 1.19 -50.00 -2.06
N SER A 516 0.60 -51.18 -1.87
CA SER A 516 0.64 -52.28 -2.84
C SER A 516 -0.50 -52.15 -3.88
N GLU A 517 -0.59 -53.09 -4.83
CA GLU A 517 -1.72 -53.13 -5.76
C GLU A 517 -3.06 -53.31 -5.03
N ARG A 518 -4.04 -52.44 -5.33
CA ARG A 518 -5.38 -52.42 -4.70
C ARG A 518 -5.35 -52.26 -3.18
N ASP A 519 -4.28 -51.69 -2.65
CA ASP A 519 -4.12 -51.52 -1.21
C ASP A 519 -4.96 -50.36 -0.69
N GLU A 520 -5.45 -50.50 0.53
CA GLU A 520 -6.17 -49.45 1.26
C GLU A 520 -5.41 -49.19 2.57
N VAL A 521 -4.54 -48.19 2.55
CA VAL A 521 -3.71 -47.85 3.70
C VAL A 521 -4.36 -46.73 4.49
N HIS A 522 -4.57 -46.97 5.79
CA HIS A 522 -5.03 -45.95 6.72
C HIS A 522 -3.85 -45.39 7.53
N THR A 523 -3.71 -44.06 7.57
CA THR A 523 -2.63 -43.41 8.30
C THR A 523 -3.06 -42.13 9.00
N HIS A 524 -2.35 -41.72 10.05
CA HIS A 524 -2.66 -40.52 10.81
C HIS A 524 -1.44 -39.61 10.91
N PHE A 525 -1.68 -38.31 10.76
CA PHE A 525 -0.67 -37.29 10.98
C PHE A 525 -0.98 -36.54 12.26
N THR A 526 0.07 -36.19 13.01
CA THR A 526 -0.07 -35.35 14.20
C THR A 526 0.61 -34.02 13.96
N LEU A 527 -0.12 -32.93 14.18
CA LEU A 527 0.39 -31.57 14.22
C LEU A 527 0.45 -31.08 15.67
N THR A 528 1.46 -30.27 15.97
CA THR A 528 1.67 -29.68 17.30
C THR A 528 1.76 -28.15 17.16
N HIS A 529 1.34 -27.43 18.19
CA HIS A 529 1.54 -25.98 18.24
C HIS A 529 2.95 -25.72 18.79
N ASN A 530 3.83 -25.13 17.97
CA ASN A 530 5.16 -24.70 18.41
C ASN A 530 5.10 -23.51 19.37
#